data_AF-A0A2G4IPN9-F1
#
_entry.id   AF-A0A2G4IPN9-F1
#
_cell.length_a   1.000
_cell.length_b   1.000
_cell.length_c   1.000
_cell.angle_alpha   90.00
_cell.angle_beta   90.00
_cell.angle_gamma   90.00
#
_symmetry.space_group_name_H-M   'P 1'
#
loop_
_entity.id
_entity.type
_entity.pdbx_description
1 polymer ?
#
loop_
_entity_poly.entity_id
_entity_poly.type
_entity_poly.pdbx_seq_one_letter_code
_entity_poly.pdbx_strand_id
1 'polypeptide(L)'
;MTMSQRAEALEQQMSAALDKAVADNGLNGKGVGLPWMCQVAEAAERIRNNGPDEMPGAGQMLMGDDPRLPKMPAAPTLMDFFKLRFAPASHLLQSANLALKNGHSEKIVMACLLHDVGIASLLRTDHGYWGAQLTQPYVDEEISWSIRAHQSLRFFADPSVGYEYPKSYVRRFGADFKPEPYVVADYERARKHKWYMTARLITLNDLYAFDPTVKVQLETFTDIIGRNFRQPKEGLGFDGSPVAHMWRSIIWPNNFL
;
A
#
# COMPACT_ATOMS: atom_id res chain seq x y z
N MET A 1 -3.89 -28.82 -12.35
CA MET A 1 -3.38 -27.61 -11.68
C MET A 1 -4.19 -27.37 -10.43
N THR A 2 -3.53 -27.23 -9.29
CA THR A 2 -4.16 -26.80 -8.03
C THR A 2 -4.50 -25.30 -8.09
N MET A 3 -5.36 -24.81 -7.20
CA MET A 3 -5.68 -23.37 -7.08
C MET A 3 -4.40 -22.53 -6.87
N SER A 4 -3.47 -23.03 -6.06
CA SER A 4 -2.15 -22.42 -5.82
C SER A 4 -1.32 -22.30 -7.11
N GLN A 5 -1.23 -23.37 -7.92
CA GLN A 5 -0.48 -23.34 -9.18
C GLN A 5 -1.07 -22.38 -10.23
N ARG A 6 -2.40 -22.18 -10.22
CA ARG A 6 -3.05 -21.19 -11.10
C ARG A 6 -2.78 -19.76 -10.64
N ALA A 7 -2.83 -19.50 -9.33
CA ALA A 7 -2.51 -18.21 -8.75
C ALA A 7 -1.05 -17.80 -9.02
N GLU A 8 -0.11 -18.72 -8.90
CA GLU A 8 1.33 -18.49 -9.14
C GLU A 8 1.63 -18.06 -10.59
N ALA A 9 1.05 -18.78 -11.57
CA ALA A 9 1.24 -18.46 -12.98
C ALA A 9 0.66 -17.08 -13.34
N LEU A 10 -0.46 -16.73 -12.70
CA LEU A 10 -1.13 -15.44 -12.87
C LEU A 10 -0.34 -14.30 -12.23
N GLU A 11 0.16 -14.49 -11.01
CA GLU A 11 1.04 -13.54 -10.31
C GLU A 11 2.30 -13.25 -11.13
N GLN A 12 2.89 -14.28 -11.75
CA GLN A 12 4.08 -14.12 -12.58
C GLN A 12 3.81 -13.28 -13.84
N GLN A 13 2.69 -13.53 -14.52
CA GLN A 13 2.28 -12.72 -15.67
C GLN A 13 1.96 -11.29 -15.26
N MET A 14 1.36 -11.10 -14.08
CA MET A 14 0.99 -9.78 -13.58
C MET A 14 2.14 -8.98 -13.01
N SER A 15 3.09 -9.59 -12.32
CA SER A 15 4.33 -8.94 -11.92
C SER A 15 5.05 -8.43 -13.17
N ALA A 16 5.18 -9.26 -14.20
CA ALA A 16 5.81 -8.86 -15.45
C ALA A 16 5.03 -7.74 -16.16
N ALA A 17 3.69 -7.76 -16.12
CA ALA A 17 2.85 -6.71 -16.68
C ALA A 17 2.90 -5.40 -15.88
N LEU A 18 2.99 -5.46 -14.55
CA LEU A 18 3.15 -4.32 -13.67
C LEU A 18 4.54 -3.72 -13.81
N ASP A 19 5.59 -4.54 -13.82
CA ASP A 19 6.98 -4.12 -14.07
C ASP A 19 7.08 -3.45 -15.44
N LYS A 20 6.43 -4.02 -16.46
CA LYS A 20 6.31 -3.41 -17.78
C LYS A 20 5.51 -2.10 -17.75
N ALA A 21 4.39 -2.03 -17.05
CA ALA A 21 3.60 -0.79 -16.94
C ALA A 21 4.33 0.29 -16.13
N VAL A 22 5.13 -0.08 -15.12
CA VAL A 22 6.01 0.82 -14.36
C VAL A 22 7.21 1.24 -15.18
N ALA A 23 7.75 0.38 -16.05
CA ALA A 23 8.80 0.75 -16.99
C ALA A 23 8.26 1.69 -18.09
N ASP A 24 7.11 1.36 -18.66
CA ASP A 24 6.44 2.11 -19.74
C ASP A 24 5.84 3.44 -19.23
N ASN A 25 5.43 3.52 -17.96
CA ASN A 25 4.95 4.75 -17.29
C ASN A 25 5.93 5.31 -16.25
N GLY A 26 7.19 4.86 -16.28
CA GLY A 26 8.16 5.15 -15.24
C GLY A 26 8.37 6.65 -15.05
N LEU A 27 8.46 7.06 -13.79
CA LEU A 27 8.81 8.41 -13.34
C LEU A 27 10.08 8.97 -14.02
N ASN A 28 10.98 8.07 -14.47
CA ASN A 28 12.18 8.41 -15.22
C ASN A 28 11.92 8.99 -16.62
N GLY A 29 10.78 8.69 -17.24
CA GLY A 29 10.42 9.20 -18.57
C GLY A 29 9.74 10.58 -18.57
N LYS A 30 9.35 11.11 -17.41
CA LYS A 30 8.60 12.38 -17.27
C LYS A 30 9.34 13.47 -16.48
N GLY A 31 10.64 13.33 -16.26
CA GLY A 31 11.43 14.33 -15.54
C GLY A 31 11.02 14.47 -14.06
N VAL A 32 10.61 13.37 -13.41
CA VAL A 32 10.32 13.38 -11.99
C VAL A 32 11.59 13.08 -11.22
N GLY A 33 12.06 14.05 -10.43
CA GLY A 33 13.18 13.84 -9.51
C GLY A 33 12.84 12.76 -8.50
N LEU A 34 13.77 11.82 -8.28
CA LEU A 34 13.67 10.89 -7.17
C LEU A 34 13.67 11.67 -5.84
N PRO A 35 13.05 11.15 -4.77
CA PRO A 35 13.17 11.78 -3.45
C PRO A 35 14.65 12.01 -3.08
N TRP A 36 14.95 13.11 -2.36
CA TRP A 36 16.33 13.48 -2.00
C TRP A 36 17.11 12.33 -1.36
N MET A 37 16.46 11.58 -0.47
CA MET A 37 17.06 10.41 0.20
C MET A 37 17.58 9.34 -0.78
N CYS A 38 17.04 9.29 -2.00
CA CYS A 38 17.44 8.36 -3.05
C CYS A 38 18.52 8.93 -3.99
N GLN A 39 18.86 10.21 -3.87
CA GLN A 39 19.82 10.92 -4.74
C GLN A 39 20.95 11.59 -3.94
N VAL A 40 21.18 11.21 -2.68
CA VAL A 40 22.13 11.90 -1.79
C VAL A 40 23.53 12.00 -2.40
N ALA A 41 24.01 10.95 -3.08
CA ALA A 41 25.32 10.95 -3.72
C ALA A 41 25.40 11.89 -4.92
N GLU A 42 24.42 11.80 -5.84
CA GLU A 42 24.35 12.66 -7.03
C GLU A 42 24.12 14.13 -6.65
N ALA A 43 23.27 14.39 -5.65
CA ALA A 43 23.01 15.72 -5.17
C ALA A 43 24.26 16.32 -4.47
N ALA A 44 24.95 15.52 -3.66
CA ALA A 44 26.22 15.96 -3.06
C ALA A 44 27.30 16.22 -4.12
N GLU A 45 27.32 15.45 -5.20
CA GLU A 45 28.24 15.66 -6.32
C GLU A 45 27.92 16.94 -7.10
N ARG A 46 26.63 17.19 -7.39
CA ARG A 46 26.17 18.45 -8.01
C ARG A 46 26.51 19.66 -7.15
N ILE A 47 26.27 19.59 -5.84
CA ILE A 47 26.61 20.68 -4.91
C ILE A 47 28.12 20.93 -4.88
N ARG A 48 28.94 19.87 -4.86
CA ARG A 48 30.40 20.01 -4.89
C ARG A 48 30.90 20.68 -6.16
N ASN A 49 30.30 20.34 -7.31
CA ASN A 49 30.76 20.82 -8.61
C ASN A 49 30.22 22.21 -8.96
N ASN A 50 28.98 22.52 -8.56
CA ASN A 50 28.24 23.68 -9.04
C ASN A 50 27.78 24.65 -7.94
N GLY A 51 28.07 24.34 -6.67
CA GLY A 51 27.68 25.16 -5.51
C GLY A 51 26.32 24.79 -4.91
N PRO A 52 25.99 25.32 -3.72
CA PRO A 52 24.81 24.92 -2.94
C PRO A 52 23.46 25.28 -3.60
N ASP A 53 23.46 26.22 -4.55
CA ASP A 53 22.26 26.70 -5.24
C ASP A 53 21.75 25.72 -6.33
N GLU A 54 22.54 24.69 -6.68
CA GLU A 54 22.19 23.64 -7.64
C GLU A 54 21.59 22.37 -7.00
N MET A 55 20.99 22.50 -5.81
CA MET A 55 20.09 21.44 -5.34
C MET A 55 19.06 21.10 -6.44
N PRO A 56 18.71 19.82 -6.67
CA PRO A 56 17.61 19.46 -7.56
C PRO A 56 16.35 20.20 -7.08
N GLY A 57 15.97 21.27 -7.80
CA GLY A 57 15.14 22.33 -7.23
C GLY A 57 15.56 23.77 -7.58
N ALA A 58 16.51 24.01 -8.49
CA ALA A 58 16.80 25.33 -9.09
C ALA A 58 15.66 25.91 -9.96
N GLY A 59 14.41 25.62 -9.59
CA GLY A 59 13.16 26.14 -10.14
C GLY A 59 12.17 26.41 -8.99
N GLN A 60 10.96 26.88 -9.30
CA GLN A 60 9.94 27.09 -8.26
C GLN A 60 9.66 25.77 -7.52
N MET A 61 9.94 25.76 -6.23
CA MET A 61 9.56 24.67 -5.33
C MET A 61 8.04 24.63 -5.23
N LEU A 62 7.45 23.44 -5.38
CA LEU A 62 6.01 23.27 -5.20
C LEU A 62 5.67 23.41 -3.71
N MET A 63 4.66 24.23 -3.42
CA MET A 63 4.07 24.45 -2.09
C MET A 63 2.55 24.49 -2.24
N GLY A 64 1.97 23.38 -2.71
CA GLY A 64 0.54 23.27 -2.99
C GLY A 64 0.23 22.26 -4.10
N ASP A 65 -0.87 22.47 -4.80
CA ASP A 65 -1.36 21.55 -5.83
C ASP A 65 -0.32 21.33 -6.94
N ASP A 66 -0.01 20.06 -7.21
CA ASP A 66 0.81 19.67 -8.36
C ASP A 66 -0.06 19.72 -9.64
N PRO A 67 0.26 20.58 -10.63
CA PRO A 67 -0.56 20.75 -11.83
C PRO A 67 -0.66 19.50 -12.70
N ARG A 68 0.19 18.48 -12.47
CA ARG A 68 0.15 17.20 -13.18
C ARG A 68 -0.87 16.22 -12.58
N LEU A 69 -1.34 16.47 -11.36
CA LEU A 69 -2.30 15.62 -10.67
C LEU A 69 -3.70 16.24 -10.72
N PRO A 70 -4.76 15.42 -10.81
CA PRO A 70 -6.10 15.91 -10.56
C PRO A 70 -6.20 16.54 -9.16
N LYS A 71 -6.90 17.68 -9.10
CA LYS A 71 -7.11 18.42 -7.86
C LYS A 71 -7.98 17.61 -6.89
N MET A 72 -7.57 17.58 -5.62
CA MET A 72 -8.38 16.96 -4.58
C MET A 72 -9.57 17.86 -4.20
N PRO A 73 -10.72 17.28 -3.80
CA PRO A 73 -11.81 18.05 -3.21
C PRO A 73 -11.36 18.79 -1.95
N ALA A 74 -12.10 19.83 -1.55
CA ALA A 74 -11.79 20.62 -0.35
C ALA A 74 -11.85 19.79 0.95
N ALA A 75 -12.73 18.78 1.00
CA ALA A 75 -12.82 17.80 2.09
C ALA A 75 -12.65 16.38 1.52
N PRO A 76 -11.41 15.92 1.29
CA PRO A 76 -11.13 14.63 0.70
C PRO A 76 -11.72 13.44 1.47
N THR A 77 -12.37 12.53 0.74
CA THR A 77 -12.85 11.25 1.27
C THR A 77 -11.90 10.10 0.94
N LEU A 78 -12.02 8.97 1.64
CA LEU A 78 -11.27 7.76 1.28
C LEU A 78 -11.51 7.36 -0.20
N MET A 79 -12.75 7.51 -0.69
CA MET A 79 -13.11 7.23 -2.08
C MET A 79 -12.34 8.13 -3.05
N ASP A 80 -12.13 9.40 -2.71
CA ASP A 80 -11.34 10.34 -3.52
C ASP A 80 -9.87 9.91 -3.59
N PHE A 81 -9.29 9.42 -2.49
CA PHE A 81 -7.92 8.89 -2.50
C PHE A 81 -7.79 7.67 -3.41
N PHE A 82 -8.74 6.74 -3.37
CA PHE A 82 -8.75 5.61 -4.31
C PHE A 82 -8.82 6.06 -5.77
N LYS A 83 -9.61 7.09 -6.07
CA LYS A 83 -9.82 7.59 -7.43
C LYS A 83 -8.65 8.44 -7.93
N LEU A 84 -8.04 9.23 -7.07
CA LEU A 84 -7.14 10.33 -7.46
C LEU A 84 -5.68 10.12 -7.05
N ARG A 85 -5.38 9.18 -6.15
CA ARG A 85 -4.03 9.01 -5.57
C ARG A 85 -3.53 7.56 -5.48
N PHE A 86 -4.40 6.57 -5.24
CA PHE A 86 -3.97 5.17 -5.05
C PHE A 86 -3.91 4.37 -6.37
N ALA A 87 -3.95 5.02 -7.52
CA ALA A 87 -3.94 4.32 -8.80
C ALA A 87 -2.53 3.77 -9.14
N PRO A 88 -2.40 2.50 -9.57
CA PRO A 88 -3.46 1.51 -9.73
C PRO A 88 -3.88 0.85 -8.40
N ALA A 89 -5.19 0.82 -8.11
CA ALA A 89 -5.76 0.23 -6.90
C ALA A 89 -6.37 -1.18 -7.11
N SER A 90 -6.18 -1.78 -8.29
CA SER A 90 -6.84 -3.04 -8.69
C SER A 90 -6.60 -4.17 -7.70
N HIS A 91 -5.37 -4.29 -7.19
CA HIS A 91 -5.00 -5.31 -6.22
C HIS A 91 -5.80 -5.20 -4.91
N LEU A 92 -5.87 -4.00 -4.32
CA LEU A 92 -6.67 -3.73 -3.12
C LEU A 92 -8.16 -4.07 -3.34
N LEU A 93 -8.71 -3.66 -4.48
CA LEU A 93 -10.10 -3.94 -4.84
C LEU A 93 -10.36 -5.43 -5.03
N GLN A 94 -9.44 -6.17 -5.63
CA GLN A 94 -9.55 -7.62 -5.81
C GLN A 94 -9.45 -8.36 -4.49
N SER A 95 -8.53 -7.98 -3.61
CA SER A 95 -8.36 -8.60 -2.28
C SER A 95 -9.63 -8.42 -1.44
N ALA A 96 -10.18 -7.21 -1.42
CA ALA A 96 -11.46 -6.92 -0.77
C ALA A 96 -12.63 -7.70 -1.38
N ASN A 97 -12.68 -7.80 -2.72
CA ASN A 97 -13.74 -8.54 -3.43
C ASN A 97 -13.68 -10.05 -3.16
N LEU A 98 -12.48 -10.63 -3.06
CA LEU A 98 -12.29 -12.02 -2.69
C LEU A 98 -12.78 -12.27 -1.26
N ALA A 99 -12.41 -11.41 -0.32
CA ALA A 99 -12.88 -11.50 1.05
C ALA A 99 -14.42 -11.41 1.14
N LEU A 100 -15.01 -10.50 0.37
CA LEU A 100 -16.46 -10.34 0.29
C LEU A 100 -17.15 -11.58 -0.28
N LYS A 101 -16.65 -12.12 -1.39
CA LYS A 101 -17.18 -13.35 -2.04
C LYS A 101 -17.06 -14.58 -1.15
N ASN A 102 -16.01 -14.64 -0.33
CA ASN A 102 -15.79 -15.71 0.64
C ASN A 102 -16.64 -15.56 1.91
N GLY A 103 -17.51 -14.55 1.98
CA GLY A 103 -18.43 -14.35 3.11
C GLY A 103 -17.72 -13.92 4.41
N HIS A 104 -16.54 -13.31 4.31
CA HIS A 104 -15.86 -12.77 5.49
C HIS A 104 -16.59 -11.54 6.04
N SER A 105 -16.32 -11.21 7.31
CA SER A 105 -16.90 -10.03 7.94
C SER A 105 -16.46 -8.73 7.25
N GLU A 106 -17.26 -7.68 7.39
CA GLU A 106 -16.92 -6.37 6.80
C GLU A 106 -15.61 -5.79 7.31
N LYS A 107 -15.23 -6.10 8.57
CA LYS A 107 -13.90 -5.73 9.08
C LYS A 107 -12.78 -6.37 8.26
N ILE A 108 -12.91 -7.65 7.89
CA ILE A 108 -11.92 -8.33 7.05
C ILE A 108 -11.93 -7.74 5.64
N VAL A 109 -13.11 -7.51 5.05
CA VAL A 109 -13.22 -6.87 3.73
C VAL A 109 -12.56 -5.49 3.73
N MET A 110 -12.82 -4.68 4.76
CA MET A 110 -12.21 -3.36 4.95
C MET A 110 -10.69 -3.45 5.14
N ALA A 111 -10.22 -4.41 5.94
CA ALA A 111 -8.79 -4.63 6.14
C ALA A 111 -8.10 -5.05 4.83
N CYS A 112 -8.70 -5.94 4.04
CA CYS A 112 -8.21 -6.30 2.71
C CYS A 112 -8.21 -5.11 1.74
N LEU A 113 -9.22 -4.24 1.80
CA LEU A 113 -9.28 -3.03 0.99
C LEU A 113 -8.15 -2.05 1.31
N LEU A 114 -7.67 -2.05 2.57
CA LEU A 114 -6.71 -1.06 3.07
C LEU A 114 -5.29 -1.61 3.30
N HIS A 115 -5.05 -2.92 3.27
CA HIS A 115 -3.81 -3.50 3.79
C HIS A 115 -2.52 -2.95 3.16
N ASP A 116 -2.55 -2.69 1.85
CA ASP A 116 -1.40 -2.23 1.07
C ASP A 116 -1.47 -0.73 0.71
N VAL A 117 -2.30 0.07 1.39
CA VAL A 117 -2.34 1.53 1.14
C VAL A 117 -1.00 2.21 1.44
N GLY A 118 -0.16 1.63 2.31
CA GLY A 118 1.22 2.07 2.51
C GLY A 118 2.06 1.97 1.22
N ILE A 119 1.92 0.88 0.46
CA ILE A 119 2.56 0.70 -0.84
C ILE A 119 1.98 1.67 -1.87
N ALA A 120 0.66 1.83 -1.88
CA ALA A 120 -0.03 2.64 -2.89
C ALA A 120 0.22 4.14 -2.74
N SER A 121 0.63 4.62 -1.56
CA SER A 121 0.58 6.06 -1.25
C SER A 121 1.75 6.63 -0.46
N LEU A 122 2.58 5.78 0.17
CA LEU A 122 3.68 6.21 1.02
C LEU A 122 4.95 5.41 0.68
N LEU A 123 5.47 4.65 1.64
CA LEU A 123 6.72 3.91 1.54
C LEU A 123 6.44 2.40 1.47
N ARG A 124 7.17 1.73 0.59
CA ARG A 124 7.09 0.27 0.43
C ARG A 124 7.73 -0.48 1.59
N THR A 125 8.85 0.01 2.09
CA THR A 125 9.48 -0.56 3.29
C THR A 125 8.54 -0.37 4.46
N ASP A 126 8.24 -1.46 5.16
CA ASP A 126 7.32 -1.46 6.29
C ASP A 126 5.91 -0.96 5.96
N HIS A 127 5.41 -1.32 4.77
CA HIS A 127 4.12 -0.84 4.27
C HIS A 127 2.93 -1.15 5.18
N GLY A 128 2.95 -2.29 5.88
CA GLY A 128 1.90 -2.65 6.85
C GLY A 128 1.91 -1.74 8.06
N TYR A 129 3.07 -1.24 8.48
CA TYR A 129 3.18 -0.25 9.55
C TYR A 129 2.65 1.10 9.12
N TRP A 130 3.07 1.57 7.95
CA TRP A 130 2.58 2.83 7.37
C TRP A 130 1.08 2.81 7.13
N GLY A 131 0.56 1.74 6.52
CA GLY A 131 -0.87 1.57 6.26
C GLY A 131 -1.69 1.48 7.54
N ALA A 132 -1.21 0.75 8.55
CA ALA A 132 -1.86 0.68 9.85
C ALA A 132 -1.90 2.04 10.54
N GLN A 133 -0.78 2.77 10.58
CA GLN A 133 -0.73 4.10 11.18
C GLN A 133 -1.69 5.06 10.47
N LEU A 134 -1.61 5.13 9.13
CA LEU A 134 -2.45 6.00 8.30
C LEU A 134 -3.95 5.80 8.55
N THR A 135 -4.37 4.55 8.75
CA THR A 135 -5.79 4.17 8.86
C THR A 135 -6.31 4.12 10.29
N GLN A 136 -5.43 3.94 11.29
CA GLN A 136 -5.78 3.70 12.70
C GLN A 136 -6.80 4.70 13.27
N PRO A 137 -6.75 6.02 12.99
CA PRO A 137 -7.73 6.95 13.55
C PRO A 137 -9.15 6.81 12.99
N TYR A 138 -9.34 6.03 11.92
CA TYR A 138 -10.58 6.01 11.15
C TYR A 138 -11.27 4.64 11.15
N VAL A 139 -10.59 3.59 11.60
CA VAL A 139 -11.12 2.22 11.56
C VAL A 139 -11.10 1.59 12.95
N ASP A 140 -11.80 0.47 13.10
CA ASP A 140 -11.72 -0.35 14.32
C ASP A 140 -10.26 -0.81 14.57
N GLU A 141 -9.88 -0.92 15.84
CA GLU A 141 -8.52 -1.30 16.23
C GLU A 141 -8.11 -2.64 15.60
N GLU A 142 -9.04 -3.60 15.49
CA GLU A 142 -8.82 -4.88 14.82
C GLU A 142 -8.35 -4.72 13.38
N ILE A 143 -8.97 -3.82 12.61
CA ILE A 143 -8.62 -3.57 11.21
C ILE A 143 -7.18 -3.05 11.14
N SER A 144 -6.88 -1.97 11.87
CA SER A 144 -5.55 -1.36 11.84
C SER A 144 -4.44 -2.29 12.35
N TRP A 145 -4.73 -3.07 13.40
CA TRP A 145 -3.79 -4.06 13.93
C TRP A 145 -3.54 -5.18 12.92
N SER A 146 -4.59 -5.69 12.26
CA SER A 146 -4.45 -6.74 11.26
C SER A 146 -3.73 -6.26 10.01
N ILE A 147 -3.92 -5.01 9.60
CA ILE A 147 -3.12 -4.36 8.55
C ILE A 147 -1.64 -4.29 8.96
N ARG A 148 -1.30 -4.04 10.22
CA ARG A 148 0.12 -4.10 10.61
C ARG A 148 0.66 -5.53 10.55
N ALA A 149 -0.07 -6.46 11.15
CA ALA A 149 0.39 -7.84 11.32
C ALA A 149 0.49 -8.60 9.99
N HIS A 150 -0.33 -8.29 8.97
CA HIS A 150 -0.29 -9.02 7.70
C HIS A 150 1.11 -8.96 7.04
N GLN A 151 1.85 -7.87 7.26
CA GLN A 151 3.20 -7.71 6.72
C GLN A 151 4.17 -8.77 7.26
N SER A 152 4.14 -9.11 8.54
CA SER A 152 5.03 -10.16 9.05
C SER A 152 4.49 -11.54 8.66
N LEU A 153 3.18 -11.74 8.74
CA LEU A 153 2.54 -13.03 8.47
C LEU A 153 2.76 -13.54 7.05
N ARG A 154 2.90 -12.67 6.05
CA ARG A 154 3.13 -13.07 4.65
C ARG A 154 4.42 -13.88 4.43
N PHE A 155 5.40 -13.77 5.33
CA PHE A 155 6.67 -14.48 5.23
C PHE A 155 6.67 -15.87 5.89
N PHE A 156 5.59 -16.27 6.54
CA PHE A 156 5.53 -17.53 7.28
C PHE A 156 4.31 -18.34 6.88
N ALA A 157 4.56 -19.56 6.43
CA ALA A 157 3.52 -20.53 6.12
C ALA A 157 2.65 -20.82 7.35
N ASP A 158 1.38 -21.12 7.09
CA ASP A 158 0.43 -21.62 8.05
C ASP A 158 -0.44 -22.71 7.39
N PRO A 159 0.00 -23.99 7.45
CA PRO A 159 -0.71 -25.10 6.85
C PRO A 159 -2.12 -25.33 7.44
N SER A 160 -2.39 -24.86 8.66
CA SER A 160 -3.69 -25.04 9.30
C SER A 160 -4.83 -24.33 8.57
N VAL A 161 -4.49 -23.32 7.77
CA VAL A 161 -5.42 -22.52 6.96
C VAL A 161 -5.06 -22.57 5.46
N GLY A 162 -4.18 -23.49 5.08
CA GLY A 162 -3.73 -23.66 3.69
C GLY A 162 -2.86 -22.52 3.14
N TYR A 163 -2.24 -21.71 4.00
CA TYR A 163 -1.30 -20.67 3.58
C TYR A 163 0.10 -21.26 3.42
N GLU A 164 0.52 -21.51 2.19
CA GLU A 164 1.90 -21.94 1.89
C GLU A 164 2.81 -20.72 1.72
N TYR A 165 4.12 -20.90 1.94
CA TYR A 165 5.09 -19.85 1.64
C TYR A 165 5.07 -19.53 0.13
N PRO A 166 4.82 -18.28 -0.29
CA PRO A 166 4.68 -17.97 -1.70
C PRO A 166 5.94 -18.31 -2.50
N LYS A 167 5.82 -19.16 -3.53
CA LYS A 167 6.97 -19.50 -4.39
C LYS A 167 7.54 -18.30 -5.13
N SER A 168 6.71 -17.29 -5.39
CA SER A 168 7.15 -16.01 -5.94
C SER A 168 8.20 -15.32 -5.06
N TYR A 169 8.19 -15.53 -3.75
CA TYR A 169 9.17 -14.93 -2.84
C TYR A 169 10.52 -15.63 -2.93
N VAL A 170 10.54 -16.96 -3.12
CA VAL A 170 11.79 -17.70 -3.40
C VAL A 170 12.46 -17.14 -4.65
N ARG A 171 11.67 -16.83 -5.69
CA ARG A 171 12.18 -16.25 -6.93
C ARG A 171 12.65 -14.80 -6.76
N ARG A 172 11.91 -13.98 -6.02
CA ARG A 172 12.20 -12.53 -5.87
C ARG A 172 13.31 -12.24 -4.86
N PHE A 173 13.33 -12.95 -3.75
CA PHE A 173 14.23 -12.68 -2.62
C PHE A 173 15.37 -13.70 -2.50
N GLY A 174 15.27 -14.83 -3.21
CA GLY A 174 16.20 -15.95 -3.13
C GLY A 174 15.76 -17.02 -2.12
N ALA A 175 16.22 -18.25 -2.34
CA ALA A 175 15.89 -19.39 -1.47
C ALA A 175 16.45 -19.25 -0.04
N ASP A 176 17.54 -18.50 0.12
CA ASP A 176 18.19 -18.28 1.41
C ASP A 176 17.67 -17.03 2.14
N PHE A 177 16.67 -16.33 1.58
CA PHE A 177 16.09 -15.16 2.21
C PHE A 177 15.53 -15.50 3.59
N LYS A 178 15.87 -14.65 4.57
CA LYS A 178 15.33 -14.71 5.92
C LYS A 178 14.81 -13.31 6.27
N PRO A 179 13.59 -13.20 6.81
CA PRO A 179 13.09 -11.93 7.32
C PRO A 179 14.00 -11.37 8.41
N GLU A 180 14.08 -10.04 8.49
CA GLU A 180 14.81 -9.35 9.55
C GLU A 180 14.33 -9.77 10.96
N PRO A 181 15.20 -9.76 11.99
CA PRO A 181 14.84 -10.24 13.33
C PRO A 181 13.57 -9.61 13.93
N TYR A 182 13.30 -8.33 13.63
CA TYR A 182 12.08 -7.68 14.12
C TYR A 182 10.83 -8.27 13.46
N VAL A 183 10.87 -8.62 12.17
CA VAL A 183 9.75 -9.25 11.45
C VAL A 183 9.44 -10.63 12.03
N VAL A 184 10.48 -11.40 12.37
CA VAL A 184 10.33 -12.69 13.05
C VAL A 184 9.68 -12.50 14.43
N ALA A 185 10.15 -11.51 15.20
CA ALA A 185 9.58 -11.20 16.51
C ALA A 185 8.10 -10.77 16.41
N ASP A 186 7.73 -10.00 15.39
CA ASP A 186 6.35 -9.60 15.13
C ASP A 186 5.46 -10.76 14.72
N TYR A 187 5.97 -11.69 13.91
CA TYR A 187 5.27 -12.93 13.60
C TYR A 187 4.95 -13.73 14.88
N GLU A 188 5.95 -13.94 15.75
CA GLU A 188 5.79 -14.68 17.01
C GLU A 188 4.80 -14.00 17.97
N ARG A 189 4.79 -12.66 18.01
CA ARG A 189 3.77 -11.89 18.73
C ARG A 189 2.38 -12.07 18.11
N ALA A 190 2.27 -11.93 16.79
CA ALA A 190 1.01 -12.01 16.07
C ALA A 190 0.31 -13.35 16.27
N ARG A 191 1.06 -14.47 16.25
CA ARG A 191 0.53 -15.83 16.49
C ARG A 191 -0.22 -16.01 17.79
N LYS A 192 0.12 -15.23 18.82
CA LYS A 192 -0.48 -15.32 20.16
C LYS A 192 -1.61 -14.31 20.34
N HIS A 193 -1.90 -13.50 19.33
CA HIS A 193 -2.85 -12.41 19.41
C HIS A 193 -4.27 -12.86 19.01
N LYS A 194 -5.28 -12.31 19.69
CA LYS A 194 -6.70 -12.63 19.44
C LYS A 194 -7.17 -12.36 18.00
N TRP A 195 -6.52 -11.43 17.30
CA TRP A 195 -6.84 -11.06 15.91
C TRP A 195 -5.91 -11.71 14.88
N TYR A 196 -5.14 -12.73 15.28
CA TYR A 196 -4.27 -13.48 14.38
C TYR A 196 -4.99 -13.89 13.10
N MET A 197 -6.17 -14.48 13.24
CA MET A 197 -6.95 -14.98 12.11
C MET A 197 -7.42 -13.88 11.17
N THR A 198 -7.79 -12.71 11.68
CA THR A 198 -8.14 -11.55 10.85
C THR A 198 -6.94 -11.13 9.97
N ALA A 199 -5.75 -11.02 10.55
CA ALA A 199 -4.53 -10.70 9.79
C ALA A 199 -4.13 -11.80 8.81
N ARG A 200 -4.28 -13.07 9.20
CA ARG A 200 -3.97 -14.22 8.34
C ARG A 200 -4.93 -14.29 7.13
N LEU A 201 -6.21 -13.98 7.33
CA LEU A 201 -7.18 -13.91 6.23
C LEU A 201 -6.85 -12.78 5.24
N ILE A 202 -6.25 -11.67 5.68
CA ILE A 202 -5.70 -10.66 4.77
C ILE A 202 -4.64 -11.31 3.86
N THR A 203 -3.66 -12.01 4.43
CA THR A 203 -2.58 -12.63 3.62
C THR A 203 -3.10 -13.66 2.61
N LEU A 204 -4.17 -14.38 2.94
CA LEU A 204 -4.82 -15.32 2.03
C LEU A 204 -5.51 -14.60 0.86
N ASN A 205 -6.26 -13.54 1.15
CA ASN A 205 -6.99 -12.79 0.11
C ASN A 205 -6.07 -11.84 -0.70
N ASP A 206 -4.94 -11.43 -0.14
CA ASP A 206 -3.84 -10.72 -0.82
C ASP A 206 -3.20 -11.59 -1.91
N LEU A 207 -2.74 -12.80 -1.56
CA LEU A 207 -2.00 -13.68 -2.48
C LEU A 207 -2.76 -14.00 -3.78
N TYR A 208 -4.10 -14.02 -3.73
CA TYR A 208 -4.95 -14.34 -4.87
C TYR A 208 -5.48 -13.11 -5.63
N ALA A 209 -5.13 -11.89 -5.23
CA ALA A 209 -5.66 -10.64 -5.75
C ALA A 209 -4.82 -10.04 -6.89
N PHE A 210 -4.35 -10.89 -7.79
CA PHE A 210 -3.63 -10.52 -9.00
C PHE A 210 -4.23 -11.28 -10.18
N ASP A 211 -5.50 -11.03 -10.50
CA ASP A 211 -6.13 -11.50 -11.74
C ASP A 211 -6.32 -10.34 -12.75
N PRO A 212 -5.69 -10.37 -13.94
CA PRO A 212 -5.75 -9.26 -14.89
C PRO A 212 -7.11 -9.15 -15.59
N THR A 213 -7.94 -10.19 -15.51
CA THR A 213 -9.27 -10.24 -16.11
C THR A 213 -10.34 -9.72 -15.16
N VAL A 214 -10.07 -9.72 -13.85
CA VAL A 214 -11.02 -9.28 -12.84
C VAL A 214 -11.00 -7.76 -12.73
N LYS A 215 -12.12 -7.14 -13.10
CA LYS A 215 -12.38 -5.72 -12.91
C LYS A 215 -13.37 -5.55 -11.75
N VAL A 216 -12.91 -4.95 -10.67
CA VAL A 216 -13.74 -4.62 -9.50
C VAL A 216 -13.92 -3.11 -9.48
N GLN A 217 -15.16 -2.65 -9.40
CA GLN A 217 -15.47 -1.25 -9.23
C GLN A 217 -15.39 -0.87 -7.76
N LEU A 218 -14.75 0.25 -7.45
CA LEU A 218 -14.62 0.77 -6.09
C LEU A 218 -15.99 0.95 -5.42
N GLU A 219 -17.01 1.33 -6.20
CA GLU A 219 -18.38 1.56 -5.73
C GLU A 219 -19.00 0.31 -5.06
N THR A 220 -18.50 -0.89 -5.37
CA THR A 220 -18.86 -2.15 -4.68
C THR A 220 -18.69 -2.05 -3.17
N PHE A 221 -17.73 -1.24 -2.70
CA PHE A 221 -17.37 -1.14 -1.28
C PHE A 221 -17.94 0.10 -0.60
N THR A 222 -18.75 0.92 -1.29
CA THR A 222 -19.25 2.20 -0.76
C THR A 222 -19.91 2.06 0.62
N ASP A 223 -20.84 1.11 0.76
CA ASP A 223 -21.56 0.90 2.02
C ASP A 223 -20.69 0.29 3.12
N ILE A 224 -19.70 -0.53 2.74
CA ILE A 224 -18.74 -1.13 3.69
C ILE A 224 -17.83 -0.03 4.24
N ILE A 225 -17.31 0.84 3.37
CA ILE A 225 -16.52 2.01 3.75
C ILE A 225 -17.35 2.92 4.66
N GLY A 226 -18.59 3.24 4.28
CA GLY A 226 -19.46 4.13 5.06
C GLY A 226 -19.76 3.61 6.48
N ARG A 227 -19.74 2.29 6.69
CA ARG A 227 -19.99 1.67 8.00
C ARG A 227 -18.72 1.41 8.82
N ASN A 228 -17.57 1.22 8.16
CA ASN A 228 -16.33 0.77 8.81
C ASN A 228 -15.20 1.79 8.78
N PHE A 229 -15.39 2.95 8.13
CA PHE A 229 -14.43 4.04 8.07
C PHE A 229 -15.07 5.35 8.55
N ARG A 230 -14.55 5.88 9.65
CA ARG A 230 -14.95 7.18 10.22
C ARG A 230 -14.38 8.31 9.37
N GLN A 231 -15.12 8.70 8.34
CA GLN A 231 -14.77 9.82 7.49
C GLN A 231 -14.82 11.16 8.28
N PRO A 232 -13.70 11.91 8.38
CA PRO A 232 -13.72 13.24 8.99
C PRO A 232 -14.51 14.24 8.13
N LYS A 233 -15.20 15.19 8.78
CA LYS A 233 -16.02 16.22 8.10
C LYS A 233 -15.16 17.21 7.32
N GLU A 234 -13.98 17.52 7.85
CA GLU A 234 -12.98 18.40 7.27
C GLU A 234 -12.26 17.76 6.08
N GLY A 235 -12.35 16.43 5.95
CA GLY A 235 -11.62 15.65 4.96
C GLY A 235 -10.29 15.11 5.48
N LEU A 236 -9.87 13.98 4.92
CA LEU A 236 -8.63 13.31 5.29
C LEU A 236 -7.44 14.23 4.97
N GLY A 237 -6.63 14.53 5.98
CA GLY A 237 -5.49 15.43 5.86
C GLY A 237 -5.76 16.86 6.29
N PHE A 238 -7.02 17.24 6.48
CA PHE A 238 -7.42 18.52 7.05
C PHE A 238 -8.12 18.36 8.40
N ASP A 239 -8.23 17.12 8.86
CA ASP A 239 -8.67 16.77 10.20
C ASP A 239 -7.54 16.96 11.24
N GLY A 240 -7.90 17.04 12.52
CA GLY A 240 -6.95 17.18 13.63
C GLY A 240 -6.26 15.88 14.05
N SER A 241 -6.29 14.84 13.22
CA SER A 241 -5.70 13.54 13.58
C SER A 241 -4.17 13.60 13.55
N PRO A 242 -3.49 12.73 14.33
CA PRO A 242 -2.03 12.66 14.30
C PRO A 242 -1.45 12.25 12.94
N VAL A 243 -2.28 11.71 12.04
CA VAL A 243 -1.87 11.22 10.71
C VAL A 243 -2.33 12.14 9.57
N ALA A 244 -2.93 13.28 9.88
CA ALA A 244 -3.36 14.25 8.87
C ALA A 244 -2.20 14.70 7.97
N HIS A 245 -0.99 14.82 8.53
CA HIS A 245 0.21 15.13 7.75
C HIS A 245 0.53 14.05 6.70
N MET A 246 0.31 12.77 7.01
CA MET A 246 0.54 11.66 6.07
C MET A 246 -0.43 11.76 4.89
N TRP A 247 -1.71 12.06 5.14
CA TRP A 247 -2.68 12.31 4.07
C TRP A 247 -2.31 13.53 3.22
N ARG A 248 -1.83 14.62 3.82
CA ARG A 248 -1.36 15.79 3.05
C ARG A 248 -0.13 15.48 2.20
N SER A 249 0.79 14.63 2.67
CA SER A 249 1.89 14.13 1.84
C SER A 249 1.40 13.35 0.63
N ILE A 250 0.25 12.67 0.72
CA ILE A 250 -0.37 11.98 -0.42
C ILE A 250 -1.10 12.98 -1.35
N ILE A 251 -1.72 14.02 -0.79
CA ILE A 251 -2.37 15.09 -1.57
C ILE A 251 -1.32 15.85 -2.39
N TRP A 252 -0.20 16.20 -1.76
CA TRP A 252 0.91 17.01 -2.29
C TRP A 252 2.27 16.28 -2.18
N PRO A 253 2.51 15.24 -2.99
CA PRO A 253 3.69 14.37 -2.86
C PRO A 253 5.02 15.06 -3.21
N ASN A 254 4.96 16.21 -3.88
CA ASN A 254 6.12 16.96 -4.35
C ASN A 254 6.30 18.30 -3.62
N ASN A 255 5.58 18.53 -2.52
CA ASN A 255 5.79 19.74 -1.73
C ASN A 255 7.17 19.71 -1.08
N PHE A 256 7.82 20.87 -1.09
CA PHE A 256 9.14 21.01 -0.47
C PHE A 256 9.08 21.02 1.06
N LEU A 257 8.05 21.68 1.63
CA LEU A 257 7.82 21.81 3.08
C LEU A 257 6.33 21.73 3.43
#